data_AF-A0A836U6Z3-F1
#
_entry.id   AF-A0A836U6Z3-F1
#
_cell.length_a   1.000
_cell.length_b   1.000
_cell.length_c   1.000
_cell.angle_alpha   90.00
_cell.angle_beta   90.00
_cell.angle_gamma   90.00
#
_symmetry.space_group_name_H-M   'P 1'
#
loop_
_entity.id
_entity.type
_entity.pdbx_description
1 polymer ?
#
loop_
_entity_poly.entity_id
_entity_poly.type
_entity_poly.pdbx_seq_one_letter_code
_entity_poly.pdbx_strand_id
1 'polypeptide(L)'
;MSDTAIGLIETHGLIGVLAAADTAAKAADVQLLGVERVGGGLVSVRFRGDTASVQAAVSAASEAVRQVSQLVSAHVIPSPAIDVEAALATTSSQPVAPPVSPEAPSSVAELEALSVTRLRQLARKTPGVLLQGRQISRANKDQLLAALRAAARGASDADRR
;
A
#
# COMPACT_ATOMS: atom_id res chain seq x y z
N MET A 1 -16.84 20.99 1.48
CA MET A 1 -17.18 20.56 0.11
C MET A 1 -17.10 19.05 0.09
N SER A 2 -18.05 18.36 -0.55
CA SER A 2 -18.10 16.90 -0.54
C SER A 2 -17.02 16.34 -1.49
N ASP A 3 -15.93 15.80 -0.93
CA ASP A 3 -14.85 15.12 -1.67
C ASP A 3 -15.31 13.75 -2.19
N THR A 4 -16.28 13.78 -3.10
CA THR A 4 -16.97 12.59 -3.60
C THR A 4 -16.76 12.33 -5.07
N ALA A 5 -16.05 13.19 -5.81
CA ALA A 5 -15.84 12.98 -7.23
C ALA A 5 -14.98 11.73 -7.46
N ILE A 6 -15.28 11.00 -8.54
CA ILE A 6 -14.58 9.76 -8.89
C ILE A 6 -13.96 9.90 -10.27
N GLY A 7 -12.66 9.64 -10.35
CA GLY A 7 -11.93 9.52 -11.61
C GLY A 7 -11.69 8.06 -11.95
N LEU A 8 -11.79 7.70 -13.22
CA LEU A 8 -11.54 6.34 -13.71
C LEU A 8 -10.61 6.39 -14.92
N ILE A 9 -9.61 5.51 -14.93
CA ILE A 9 -8.74 5.25 -16.09
C ILE A 9 -8.68 3.75 -16.31
N GLU A 10 -8.97 3.31 -17.53
CA GLU A 10 -8.85 1.93 -17.97
C GLU A 10 -7.84 1.82 -19.11
N THR A 11 -6.99 0.79 -19.06
CA THR A 11 -5.95 0.54 -20.07
C THR A 11 -5.87 -0.95 -20.41
N HIS A 12 -5.29 -1.27 -21.56
CA HIS A 12 -4.79 -2.62 -21.79
C HIS A 12 -3.42 -2.79 -21.12
N GLY A 13 -3.36 -3.71 -20.18
CA GLY A 13 -2.15 -4.07 -19.44
C GLY A 13 -1.93 -3.24 -18.17
N LEU A 14 -1.12 -3.78 -17.26
CA LEU A 14 -0.87 -3.16 -15.96
C LEU A 14 0.01 -1.90 -16.04
N ILE A 15 0.91 -1.83 -17.02
CA ILE A 15 1.91 -0.75 -17.13
C ILE A 15 1.21 0.60 -17.33
N GLY A 16 0.19 0.66 -18.20
CA GLY A 16 -0.61 1.86 -18.44
C GLY A 16 -1.26 2.38 -17.17
N VAL A 17 -1.93 1.49 -16.42
CA VAL A 17 -2.55 1.83 -15.14
C VAL A 17 -1.53 2.35 -14.11
N LEU A 18 -0.35 1.76 -14.00
CA LEU A 18 0.65 2.23 -13.05
C LEU A 18 1.17 3.63 -13.41
N ALA A 19 1.38 3.90 -14.71
CA ALA A 19 1.77 5.22 -15.18
C ALA A 19 0.64 6.26 -14.96
N ALA A 20 -0.61 5.88 -15.20
CA ALA A 20 -1.78 6.70 -14.87
C ALA A 20 -1.83 7.05 -13.37
N ALA A 21 -1.68 6.05 -12.51
CA ALA A 21 -1.74 6.23 -11.06
C ALA A 21 -0.67 7.20 -10.55
N ASP A 22 0.59 7.01 -10.97
CA ASP A 22 1.70 7.89 -10.60
C ASP A 22 1.52 9.32 -11.13
N THR A 23 1.07 9.46 -12.38
CA THR A 23 0.86 10.78 -13.00
C THR A 23 -0.30 11.53 -12.33
N ALA A 24 -1.44 10.85 -12.11
CA ALA A 24 -2.62 11.43 -11.47
C ALA A 24 -2.31 11.96 -10.06
N ALA A 25 -1.66 11.14 -9.22
CA ALA A 25 -1.32 11.51 -7.85
C ALA A 25 -0.27 12.64 -7.75
N LYS A 26 0.53 12.84 -8.80
CA LYS A 26 1.47 13.98 -8.90
C LYS A 26 0.81 15.25 -9.45
N ALA A 27 -0.24 15.11 -10.26
CA ALA A 27 -0.87 16.23 -10.95
C ALA A 27 -1.88 16.98 -10.08
N ALA A 28 -2.54 16.30 -9.14
CA ALA A 28 -3.57 16.89 -8.29
C ALA A 28 -3.71 16.15 -6.95
N ASP A 29 -4.42 16.78 -6.01
CA ASP A 29 -4.73 16.18 -4.70
C ASP A 29 -5.86 15.16 -4.85
N VAL A 30 -5.49 13.91 -5.13
CA VAL A 30 -6.42 12.79 -5.30
C VAL A 30 -5.95 11.55 -4.54
N GLN A 31 -6.90 10.82 -3.96
CA GLN A 31 -6.68 9.54 -3.32
C GLN A 31 -6.83 8.40 -4.34
N LEU A 32 -5.83 7.51 -4.42
CA LEU A 32 -5.93 6.27 -5.18
C LEU A 32 -6.82 5.27 -4.43
N LEU A 33 -7.94 4.86 -5.04
CA LEU A 33 -8.86 3.90 -4.42
C LEU A 33 -8.42 2.44 -4.63
N GLY A 34 -7.73 2.16 -5.74
CA GLY A 34 -7.20 0.83 -6.02
C GLY A 34 -7.12 0.53 -7.52
N VAL A 35 -6.52 -0.63 -7.82
CA VAL A 35 -6.35 -1.15 -9.18
C VAL A 35 -7.17 -2.43 -9.33
N GLU A 36 -8.03 -2.47 -10.35
CA GLU A 36 -8.90 -3.60 -10.65
C GLU A 36 -8.47 -4.29 -11.94
N ARG A 37 -8.47 -5.62 -11.93
CA ARG A 37 -8.17 -6.46 -13.10
C ARG A 37 -9.43 -7.22 -13.46
N VAL A 38 -10.06 -6.80 -14.55
CA VAL A 38 -11.37 -7.33 -14.98
C VAL A 38 -11.24 -8.57 -15.87
N GLY A 39 -10.06 -8.79 -16.45
CA GLY A 39 -9.79 -9.89 -17.40
C GLY A 39 -9.61 -9.38 -18.83
N GLY A 40 -9.23 -10.25 -19.76
CA GLY A 40 -9.00 -9.87 -21.16
C GLY A 40 -7.86 -8.86 -21.37
N GLY A 41 -6.97 -8.70 -20.38
CA GLY A 41 -5.92 -7.66 -20.41
C GLY A 41 -6.40 -6.28 -19.97
N LEU A 42 -7.68 -6.09 -19.63
CA LEU A 42 -8.20 -4.83 -19.11
C LEU A 42 -7.81 -4.65 -17.65
N VAL A 43 -7.24 -3.49 -17.35
CA VAL A 43 -6.87 -3.06 -16.02
C VAL A 43 -7.37 -1.63 -15.82
N SER A 44 -8.02 -1.39 -14.69
CA SER A 44 -8.62 -0.11 -14.33
C SER A 44 -8.05 0.43 -13.03
N VAL A 45 -8.02 1.75 -12.89
CA VAL A 45 -7.65 2.46 -11.67
C VAL A 45 -8.63 3.58 -11.38
N ARG A 46 -8.89 3.81 -10.09
CA ARG A 46 -9.88 4.77 -9.62
C ARG A 46 -9.27 5.77 -8.65
N PHE A 47 -9.75 7.00 -8.73
CA PHE A 47 -9.30 8.13 -7.93
C PHE A 47 -10.49 8.79 -7.22
N ARG A 48 -10.24 9.41 -6.07
CA ARG A 48 -11.22 10.22 -5.34
C ARG A 48 -10.63 11.58 -4.98
N GLY A 49 -11.47 12.61 -4.98
CA GLY A 49 -11.13 13.95 -4.50
C GLY A 49 -12.26 14.93 -4.76
N ASP A 50 -11.94 16.22 -4.72
CA ASP A 50 -12.83 17.24 -5.26
C ASP A 50 -12.91 17.13 -6.80
N THR A 51 -13.98 17.67 -7.39
CA THR A 51 -14.23 17.55 -8.84
C THR A 51 -13.10 18.14 -9.70
N ALA A 52 -12.50 19.25 -9.28
CA ALA A 52 -11.46 19.93 -10.06
C ALA A 52 -10.15 19.14 -10.03
N SER A 53 -9.75 18.65 -8.86
CA SER A 53 -8.58 17.80 -8.64
C SER A 53 -8.72 16.49 -9.43
N VAL A 54 -9.89 15.84 -9.39
CA VAL A 54 -10.16 14.63 -10.17
C VAL A 54 -10.09 14.90 -11.68
N GLN A 55 -10.65 16.01 -12.15
CA GLN A 55 -10.58 16.37 -13.58
C GLN A 55 -9.14 16.59 -14.05
N ALA A 56 -8.33 17.29 -13.25
CA ALA A 56 -6.92 17.52 -13.53
C ALA A 56 -6.12 16.20 -13.55
N ALA A 57 -6.33 15.36 -12.54
CA ALA A 57 -5.68 14.05 -12.42
C ALA A 57 -6.00 13.14 -13.63
N VAL A 58 -7.28 13.02 -14.00
CA VAL A 58 -7.72 12.18 -15.13
C VAL A 58 -7.20 12.70 -16.46
N SER A 59 -7.16 14.03 -16.67
CA SER A 59 -6.60 14.63 -17.88
C SER A 59 -5.12 14.30 -18.02
N ALA A 60 -4.32 14.56 -16.98
CA ALA A 60 -2.88 14.30 -16.99
C ALA A 60 -2.56 12.80 -17.16
N ALA A 61 -3.27 11.94 -16.43
CA ALA A 61 -3.10 10.49 -16.54
C ALA A 61 -3.45 9.96 -17.94
N SER A 62 -4.52 10.48 -18.56
CA SER A 62 -4.92 10.06 -19.91
C SER A 62 -3.86 10.37 -20.95
N GLU A 63 -3.22 11.53 -20.86
CA GLU A 63 -2.12 11.91 -21.74
C GLU A 63 -0.90 11.03 -21.53
N ALA A 64 -0.51 10.77 -20.27
CA ALA A 64 0.61 9.91 -19.94
C ALA A 64 0.40 8.47 -20.44
N VAL A 65 -0.79 7.91 -20.24
CA VAL A 65 -1.13 6.56 -20.70
C VAL A 65 -0.96 6.44 -22.21
N ARG A 66 -1.44 7.42 -22.99
CA ARG A 66 -1.34 7.38 -24.46
C ARG A 66 0.10 7.29 -24.97
N GLN A 67 1.09 7.68 -24.17
CA GLN A 67 2.51 7.57 -24.52
C GLN A 67 3.12 6.20 -24.20
N VAL A 68 2.54 5.47 -23.24
CA VAL A 68 3.15 4.24 -22.69
C VAL A 68 2.34 2.97 -22.95
N SER A 69 1.04 3.09 -23.21
CA SER A 69 0.14 1.96 -23.47
C SER A 69 -1.13 2.38 -24.22
N GLN A 70 -2.02 1.40 -24.45
CA GLN A 70 -3.34 1.67 -25.00
C GLN A 70 -4.29 2.13 -23.89
N LEU A 71 -4.71 3.40 -23.94
CA LEU A 71 -5.84 3.91 -23.17
C LEU A 71 -7.13 3.33 -23.73
N VAL A 72 -7.94 2.73 -22.86
CA VAL A 72 -9.26 2.17 -23.21
C VAL A 72 -10.34 3.18 -22.88
N SER A 73 -10.32 3.70 -21.65
CA SER A 73 -11.32 4.66 -21.18
C SER A 73 -10.74 5.62 -20.15
N ALA A 74 -11.28 6.83 -20.10
CA ALA A 74 -11.00 7.85 -19.10
C ALA A 74 -12.29 8.60 -18.80
N HIS A 75 -12.66 8.71 -17.52
CA HIS A 75 -13.94 9.30 -17.13
C HIS A 75 -13.89 9.97 -15.76
N VAL A 76 -14.77 10.95 -15.56
CA VAL A 76 -14.98 11.66 -14.30
C VAL A 76 -16.46 11.66 -13.98
N ILE A 77 -16.79 11.29 -12.74
CA ILE A 77 -18.13 11.38 -12.17
C ILE A 77 -18.07 12.44 -11.06
N PRO A 78 -18.54 13.69 -11.31
CA PRO A 78 -18.41 14.78 -10.34
C PRO A 78 -19.13 14.55 -9.00
N SER A 79 -20.29 13.87 -9.05
CA SER A 79 -21.16 13.63 -7.90
C SER A 79 -21.81 12.25 -8.06
N PRO A 80 -21.10 11.16 -7.73
CA PRO A 80 -21.66 9.81 -7.79
C PRO A 80 -22.84 9.65 -6.83
N ALA A 81 -23.81 8.81 -7.21
CA ALA A 81 -24.89 8.42 -6.31
C ALA A 81 -24.34 7.61 -5.12
N ILE A 82 -24.99 7.69 -3.96
CA ILE A 82 -24.51 7.05 -2.72
C ILE A 82 -24.31 5.54 -2.87
N ASP A 83 -25.21 4.86 -3.60
CA ASP A 83 -25.11 3.42 -3.86
C ASP A 83 -23.89 3.07 -4.73
N VAL A 84 -23.51 3.96 -5.65
CA VAL A 84 -22.31 3.82 -6.47
C VAL A 84 -21.06 3.96 -5.60
N GLU A 85 -21.05 4.91 -4.67
CA GLU A 85 -19.92 5.05 -3.74
C GLU A 85 -19.72 3.79 -2.88
N ALA A 86 -20.81 3.24 -2.35
CA ALA A 86 -20.77 2.03 -1.53
C ALA A 86 -20.24 0.82 -2.33
N ALA A 87 -20.70 0.65 -3.56
CA ALA A 87 -20.22 -0.41 -4.46
C ALA A 87 -18.71 -0.28 -4.73
N LEU A 88 -18.21 0.94 -4.93
CA LEU A 88 -16.80 1.18 -5.26
C LEU A 88 -15.86 1.03 -4.07
N ALA A 89 -16.35 1.24 -2.84
CA ALA A 89 -15.59 1.00 -1.60
C ALA A 89 -15.36 -0.51 -1.31
N THR A 90 -16.16 -1.39 -1.91
CA THR A 90 -16.21 -2.82 -1.56
C THR A 90 -15.16 -3.67 -2.29
N THR A 91 -14.44 -3.13 -3.28
CA THR A 91 -13.39 -3.88 -3.98
C THR A 91 -12.08 -3.87 -3.19
N SER A 92 -12.03 -4.75 -2.19
CA SER A 92 -10.83 -5.06 -1.43
C SER A 92 -9.77 -5.73 -2.31
N SER A 93 -8.94 -4.95 -3.00
CA SER A 93 -7.51 -5.17 -2.83
C SER A 93 -7.17 -4.48 -1.52
N GLN A 94 -6.73 -5.27 -0.52
CA GLN A 94 -6.27 -4.78 0.78
C GLN A 94 -5.60 -3.40 0.66
N PRO A 95 -5.88 -2.44 1.57
CA PRO A 95 -5.11 -1.22 1.60
C PRO A 95 -3.64 -1.62 1.71
N VAL A 96 -2.86 -1.34 0.67
CA VAL A 96 -1.44 -1.13 0.86
C VAL A 96 -1.40 0.10 1.72
N ALA A 97 -1.25 -0.11 3.03
CA ALA A 97 -0.90 0.96 3.96
C ALA A 97 0.19 1.80 3.27
N PRO A 98 0.16 3.14 3.41
CA PRO A 98 1.27 3.96 2.93
C PRO A 98 2.57 3.29 3.39
N PRO A 99 3.69 3.37 2.63
CA PRO A 99 4.96 2.88 3.12
C PRO A 99 5.27 3.68 4.38
N VAL A 100 4.83 3.16 5.52
CA VAL A 100 5.27 3.57 6.82
C VAL A 100 6.75 3.32 6.76
N SER A 101 7.49 4.42 6.87
CA SER A 101 8.92 4.41 7.14
C SER A 101 9.21 3.30 8.13
N PRO A 102 10.32 2.57 8.00
CA PRO A 102 10.61 1.40 8.82
C PRO A 102 10.89 1.82 10.28
N GLU A 103 9.86 2.18 11.02
CA GLU A 103 9.88 2.18 12.47
C GLU A 103 9.75 0.73 12.92
N ALA A 104 10.69 0.29 13.75
CA ALA A 104 10.71 -1.04 14.32
C ALA A 104 9.37 -1.32 15.05
N PRO A 105 8.83 -2.55 14.99
CA PRO A 105 7.54 -2.88 15.59
C PRO A 105 7.54 -2.57 17.09
N SER A 106 6.65 -1.66 17.51
CA SER A 106 6.62 -1.06 18.84
C SER A 106 5.71 -1.79 19.84
N SER A 107 5.17 -2.97 19.51
CA SER A 107 4.38 -3.76 20.46
C SER A 107 4.71 -5.25 20.50
N VAL A 108 4.69 -5.81 21.70
CA VAL A 108 4.96 -7.24 21.98
C VAL A 108 3.90 -8.16 21.34
N ALA A 109 2.69 -7.64 21.12
CA ALA A 109 1.56 -8.33 20.51
C ALA A 109 1.75 -8.55 19.00
N GLU A 110 2.36 -7.60 18.29
CA GLU A 110 2.63 -7.72 16.85
C GLU A 110 3.63 -8.84 16.54
N LEU A 111 4.63 -9.04 17.42
CA LEU A 111 5.62 -10.11 17.24
C LEU A 111 4.97 -11.50 17.27
N GLU A 112 3.97 -11.71 18.14
CA GLU A 112 3.30 -13.01 18.28
C GLU A 112 2.48 -13.40 17.05
N ALA A 113 1.99 -12.42 16.29
CA ALA A 113 1.23 -12.66 15.06
C ALA A 113 2.13 -13.05 13.87
N LEU A 114 3.45 -12.85 13.96
CA LEU A 114 4.37 -13.10 12.84
C LEU A 114 4.66 -14.59 12.62
N SER A 115 4.92 -14.93 11.35
CA SER A 115 5.41 -16.25 10.96
C SER A 115 6.86 -16.46 11.42
N VAL A 116 7.25 -17.72 11.61
CA VAL A 116 8.63 -18.09 12.00
C VAL A 116 9.66 -17.55 11.01
N THR A 117 9.36 -17.54 9.71
CA THR A 117 10.24 -16.98 8.68
C THR A 117 10.49 -15.49 8.90
N ARG A 118 9.43 -14.73 9.19
CA ARG A 118 9.54 -13.30 9.45
C ARG A 118 10.26 -13.02 10.77
N LEU A 119 10.00 -13.81 11.81
CA LEU A 119 10.72 -13.74 13.08
C LEU A 119 12.22 -13.99 12.93
N ARG A 120 12.63 -14.98 12.12
CA ARG A 120 14.05 -15.23 11.80
C ARG A 120 14.67 -14.08 11.01
N GLN A 121 13.93 -13.49 10.08
CA GLN A 121 14.42 -12.34 9.32
C GLN A 121 14.62 -11.12 10.22
N LEU A 122 13.69 -10.88 11.15
CA LEU A 122 13.78 -9.79 12.11
C LEU A 122 14.94 -10.02 13.09
N ALA A 123 15.08 -11.24 13.63
CA ALA A 123 16.17 -11.60 14.54
C ALA A 123 17.58 -11.36 13.96
N ARG A 124 17.77 -11.48 12.64
CA ARG A 124 19.05 -11.17 11.98
C ARG A 124 19.30 -9.67 11.83
N LYS A 125 18.24 -8.87 11.75
CA LYS A 125 18.29 -7.43 11.51
C LYS A 125 18.24 -6.62 12.80
N THR A 126 17.77 -7.20 13.90
CA THR A 126 17.68 -6.53 15.21
C THR A 126 19.03 -6.62 15.95
N PRO A 127 19.71 -5.48 16.19
CA PRO A 127 20.89 -5.43 17.04
C PRO A 127 20.54 -5.85 18.48
N GLY A 128 21.44 -6.54 19.17
CA GLY A 128 21.23 -6.99 20.56
C GLY A 128 20.51 -8.35 20.71
N VAL A 129 20.12 -9.00 19.62
CA VAL A 129 19.64 -10.39 19.65
C VAL A 129 20.81 -11.34 19.90
N LEU A 130 20.68 -12.20 20.93
CA LEU A 130 21.72 -13.14 21.34
C LEU A 130 21.83 -14.38 20.44
N LEU A 131 20.80 -14.69 19.65
CA LEU A 131 20.81 -15.83 18.71
C LEU A 131 21.61 -15.47 17.46
N GLN A 132 22.50 -16.36 17.00
CA GLN A 132 23.33 -16.12 15.80
C GLN A 132 23.27 -17.25 14.77
N GLY A 133 23.38 -16.88 13.49
CA GLY A 133 23.58 -17.81 12.37
C GLY A 133 22.67 -19.05 12.38
N ARG A 134 23.26 -20.23 12.63
CA ARG A 134 22.55 -21.52 12.67
C ARG A 134 21.53 -21.60 13.81
N GLN A 135 21.73 -20.89 14.92
CA GLN A 135 20.81 -20.87 16.05
C GLN A 135 19.48 -20.21 15.68
N ILE A 136 19.52 -19.11 14.91
CA ILE A 136 18.30 -18.47 14.38
C ILE A 136 17.54 -19.43 13.45
N SER A 137 18.26 -20.11 12.56
CA SER A 137 17.65 -21.01 11.58
C SER A 137 16.98 -22.23 12.22
N ARG A 138 17.47 -22.69 13.39
CA ARG A 138 16.91 -23.83 14.13
C ARG A 138 15.94 -23.44 15.24
N ALA A 139 15.90 -22.16 15.63
CA ALA A 139 15.02 -21.69 16.69
C ALA A 139 13.55 -21.83 16.29
N ASN A 140 12.72 -22.25 17.24
CA ASN A 140 11.27 -22.27 17.13
C ASN A 140 10.67 -20.87 17.38
N LYS A 141 9.34 -20.73 17.23
CA LYS A 141 8.65 -19.45 17.36
C LYS A 141 8.91 -18.79 18.72
N ASP A 142 8.79 -19.56 19.80
CA ASP A 142 8.92 -19.06 21.17
C ASP A 142 10.34 -18.58 21.48
N GLN A 143 11.35 -19.33 21.02
CA GLN A 143 12.77 -18.97 21.18
C GLN A 143 13.11 -17.67 20.43
N LEU A 144 12.55 -17.47 19.24
CA LEU A 144 12.74 -16.23 18.47
C LEU A 144 12.04 -15.04 19.13
N LEU A 145 10.82 -15.24 19.62
CA LEU A 145 10.06 -14.21 20.34
C LEU A 145 10.76 -13.78 21.62
N ALA A 146 11.24 -14.73 22.42
CA ALA A 146 11.98 -14.45 23.64
C ALA A 146 13.25 -13.63 23.37
N ALA A 147 14.01 -14.00 22.34
CA ALA A 147 15.24 -13.30 21.96
C ALA A 147 14.97 -11.87 21.45
N LEU A 148 13.93 -11.69 20.62
CA LEU A 148 13.52 -10.38 20.11
C LEU A 148 13.00 -9.46 21.23
N ARG A 149 12.23 -10.00 22.18
CA ARG A 149 11.74 -9.25 23.36
C ARG A 149 12.88 -8.83 24.29
N ALA A 150 13.86 -9.70 24.49
CA ALA A 150 15.02 -9.38 25.30
C ALA A 150 15.84 -8.24 24.67
N ALA A 151 16.04 -8.28 23.35
CA ALA A 151 16.72 -7.21 22.62
C ALA A 151 15.95 -5.88 22.69
N ALA A 152 14.63 -5.89 22.55
CA ALA A 152 13.78 -4.70 22.63
C ALA A 152 13.84 -4.02 24.02
N ARG A 153 13.85 -4.81 25.11
CA ARG A 153 14.02 -4.27 26.48
C ARG A 153 15.42 -3.72 26.75
N GLY A 154 16.45 -4.35 26.19
CA GLY A 154 17.83 -3.87 26.31
C GLY A 154 18.06 -2.53 25.59
N ALA A 155 17.39 -2.32 24.46
CA ALA A 155 17.44 -1.04 23.74
C ALA A 155 16.73 0.10 24.51
N SER A 156 15.62 -0.19 25.20
CA SER A 156 14.89 0.83 25.98
C SER A 156 15.59 1.28 27.26
N ASP A 157 16.44 0.43 27.87
CA ASP A 157 17.23 0.79 29.06
C ASP A 157 18.52 1.54 28.71
N ALA A 158 19.07 1.34 27.51
CA ALA A 158 20.25 2.06 27.02
C ALA A 158 19.96 3.53 26.69
N ASP A 159 18.71 3.85 26.31
CA ASP A 159 18.24 5.19 25.95
C ASP A 159 17.91 6.08 27.18
N ARG A 160 18.07 5.55 28.41
CA ARG A 160 17.81 6.25 29.69
C ARG A 160 19.07 6.60 30.50
N ARG A 161 20.27 6.42 29.95
CA ARG A 161 21.54 6.71 30.63
C ARG A 161 22.31 7.85 29.99
#